data_AF-A0A7J6Q3A9-F1
#
_entry.id   AF-A0A7J6Q3A9-F1
#
_cell.length_a   1.000
_cell.length_b   1.000
_cell.length_c   1.000
_cell.angle_alpha   90.00
_cell.angle_beta   90.00
_cell.angle_gamma   90.00
#
_symmetry.space_group_name_H-M   'P 1'
#
loop_
_entity.id
_entity.type
_entity.pdbx_description
1 polymer ?
#
loop_
_entity_poly.entity_id
_entity_poly.type
_entity_poly.pdbx_seq_one_letter_code
_entity_poly.pdbx_strand_id
1 'polypeptide(L)'
;MLLPMETQREGRSQFLDDRIERQAGMRKRRCTDMDCILLWAGFLASLAVIWSCAASHGDLRRITYRFNHRGELCGADLAVLDKSFLYWCAGIEDDSHTPLAMNYENPICVKRCPTVDDPLEMLPCPMPARVDIVHTGDAPYTGNTTTI
;
A
#
# COMPACT_ATOMS: atom_id res chain seq x y z
N MET A 1 -8.35 -48.84 52.72
CA MET A 1 -8.07 -48.24 51.40
C MET A 1 -7.42 -46.88 51.66
N LEU A 2 -6.08 -46.84 51.71
CA LEU A 2 -5.31 -45.62 51.99
C LEU A 2 -5.12 -44.88 50.66
N LEU A 3 -5.55 -43.62 50.59
CA LEU A 3 -5.21 -42.75 49.46
C LEU A 3 -3.71 -42.42 49.51
N PRO A 4 -3.02 -42.34 48.36
CA PRO A 4 -1.58 -42.10 48.30
C PRO A 4 -1.22 -40.73 48.87
N MET A 5 -0.16 -40.67 49.68
CA MET A 5 0.30 -39.49 50.44
C MET A 5 0.53 -38.24 49.56
N GLU A 6 0.87 -38.39 48.28
CA GLU A 6 0.97 -37.29 47.30
C GLU A 6 -0.33 -36.46 47.22
N THR A 7 -1.49 -37.11 47.18
CA THR A 7 -2.78 -36.43 47.00
C THR A 7 -3.20 -35.59 48.22
N GLN A 8 -2.78 -36.00 49.41
CA GLN A 8 -2.98 -35.24 50.65
C GLN A 8 -2.09 -33.98 50.71
N ARG A 9 -0.87 -34.06 50.16
CA ARG A 9 0.09 -32.94 50.14
C ARG A 9 -0.33 -31.88 49.12
N GLU A 10 -0.75 -32.31 47.92
CA GLU A 10 -1.27 -31.44 46.86
C GLU A 10 -2.53 -30.68 47.34
N GLY A 11 -3.48 -31.39 47.95
CA GLY A 11 -4.73 -30.79 48.45
C GLY A 11 -4.51 -29.82 49.63
N ARG A 12 -3.55 -30.11 50.51
CA ARG A 12 -3.17 -29.20 51.60
C ARG A 12 -2.48 -27.93 51.06
N SER A 13 -1.65 -28.06 50.02
CA SER A 13 -0.99 -26.93 49.37
C SER A 13 -2.01 -26.01 48.69
N GLN A 14 -2.91 -26.57 47.88
CA GLN A 14 -3.97 -25.80 47.22
C GLN A 14 -4.89 -25.10 48.21
N PHE A 15 -5.29 -25.78 49.29
CA PHE A 15 -6.16 -25.17 50.31
C PHE A 15 -5.47 -24.04 51.08
N LEU A 16 -4.17 -24.15 51.35
CA LEU A 16 -3.40 -23.11 52.02
C LEU A 16 -3.26 -21.88 51.12
N ASP A 17 -2.94 -22.09 49.85
CA ASP A 17 -2.82 -21.03 48.85
C ASP A 17 -4.15 -20.29 48.70
N ASP A 18 -5.26 -21.02 48.50
CA ASP A 18 -6.63 -20.49 48.46
C ASP A 18 -6.99 -19.59 49.67
N ARG A 19 -6.50 -19.94 50.87
CA ARG A 19 -6.76 -19.13 52.08
C ARG A 19 -5.88 -17.89 52.12
N ILE A 20 -4.60 -18.00 51.75
CA ILE A 20 -3.67 -16.87 51.65
C ILE A 20 -4.21 -15.87 50.62
N GLU A 21 -4.66 -16.34 49.46
CA GLU A 21 -5.25 -15.51 48.42
C GLU A 21 -6.51 -14.78 48.88
N ARG A 22 -7.41 -15.46 49.58
CA ARG A 22 -8.63 -14.84 50.14
C ARG A 22 -8.31 -13.84 51.25
N GLN A 23 -7.34 -14.12 52.13
CA GLN A 23 -6.89 -13.18 53.17
C GLN A 23 -6.20 -11.95 52.57
N ALA A 24 -5.52 -12.10 51.44
CA ALA A 24 -4.96 -11.00 50.66
C ALA A 24 -6.02 -10.19 49.89
N GLY A 25 -7.31 -10.52 50.03
CA GLY A 25 -8.41 -9.83 49.35
C GLY A 25 -8.50 -10.12 47.85
N MET A 26 -7.82 -11.16 47.37
CA MET A 26 -7.83 -11.49 45.94
C MET A 26 -9.17 -12.13 45.56
N ARG A 27 -9.86 -11.50 44.60
CA ARG A 27 -11.10 -12.02 44.02
C ARG A 27 -10.78 -13.23 43.13
N LYS A 28 -11.61 -14.27 43.20
CA LYS A 28 -11.51 -15.46 42.35
C LYS A 28 -11.40 -15.05 40.87
N ARG A 29 -10.31 -15.46 40.22
CA ARG A 29 -10.03 -15.14 38.81
C ARG A 29 -11.22 -15.62 37.97
N ARG A 30 -11.86 -14.70 37.24
CA ARG A 30 -12.82 -15.03 36.18
C ARG A 30 -12.11 -14.88 34.85
N CYS A 31 -12.43 -15.72 33.87
CA CYS A 31 -11.95 -15.55 32.51
C CYS A 31 -12.68 -14.32 31.92
N THR A 32 -12.04 -13.16 32.01
CA THR A 32 -12.63 -11.87 31.59
C THR A 32 -12.48 -11.60 30.09
N ASP A 33 -11.74 -12.45 29.38
CA ASP A 33 -11.34 -12.20 27.98
C ASP A 33 -12.21 -12.91 26.93
N MET A 34 -13.31 -13.56 27.33
CA MET A 34 -14.17 -14.28 26.37
C MET A 34 -14.76 -13.32 25.33
N ASP A 35 -15.27 -12.17 25.76
CA ASP A 35 -15.84 -11.17 24.85
C ASP A 35 -14.77 -10.54 23.95
N CYS A 36 -13.58 -10.27 24.50
CA CYS A 36 -12.44 -9.76 23.76
C CYS A 36 -11.97 -10.75 22.68
N ILE A 37 -11.95 -12.05 22.98
CA ILE A 37 -11.59 -13.11 22.03
C ILE A 37 -12.62 -13.18 20.90
N LEU A 38 -13.92 -13.06 21.20
CA LEU A 38 -14.97 -13.06 20.17
C LEU A 38 -14.83 -11.86 19.23
N LEU A 39 -14.55 -10.66 19.77
CA LEU A 39 -14.31 -9.47 18.96
C LEU A 39 -13.06 -9.63 18.07
N TRP A 40 -11.97 -10.14 18.63
CA TRP A 40 -10.74 -10.39 17.88
C TRP A 40 -10.92 -11.44 16.78
N ALA A 41 -11.62 -12.53 17.08
CA ALA A 41 -11.95 -13.57 16.11
C ALA A 41 -12.85 -13.02 14.98
N GLY A 42 -13.83 -12.18 15.32
CA GLY A 42 -14.67 -11.50 14.32
C GLY A 42 -13.87 -10.59 13.39
N PHE A 43 -12.90 -9.85 13.93
CA PHE A 43 -11.98 -9.03 13.15
C PHE A 43 -11.10 -9.87 12.21
N LEU A 44 -10.56 -10.99 12.68
CA LEU A 44 -9.78 -11.89 11.81
C LEU A 44 -10.64 -12.52 10.71
N ALA A 45 -11.88 -12.90 11.03
CA ALA A 45 -12.81 -13.46 10.05
C ALA A 45 -13.12 -12.43 8.95
N SER A 46 -13.38 -11.16 9.31
CA SER A 46 -13.64 -10.12 8.31
C SER A 46 -12.41 -9.83 7.45
N LEU A 47 -11.21 -9.80 8.03
CA LEU A 47 -9.96 -9.70 7.25
C LEU A 47 -9.79 -10.87 6.28
N ALA A 48 -10.06 -12.10 6.71
CA ALA A 48 -9.96 -13.28 5.84
C ALA A 48 -10.93 -13.22 4.66
N VAL A 49 -12.15 -12.71 4.86
CA VAL A 49 -13.14 -12.48 3.80
C VAL A 49 -12.64 -11.43 2.81
N ILE A 50 -12.16 -10.29 3.30
CA ILE A 50 -11.61 -9.22 2.46
C ILE A 50 -10.42 -9.73 1.65
N TRP A 51 -9.49 -10.45 2.29
CA TRP A 51 -8.33 -11.05 1.64
C TRP A 51 -8.75 -12.04 0.55
N SER A 52 -9.72 -12.91 0.81
CA SER A 52 -10.21 -13.89 -0.17
C SER A 52 -10.87 -13.21 -1.38
N CYS A 53 -11.63 -12.14 -1.14
CA CYS A 53 -12.21 -11.34 -2.21
C CYS A 53 -11.13 -10.64 -3.04
N ALA A 54 -10.14 -10.02 -2.38
CA ALA A 54 -9.01 -9.36 -3.02
C ALA A 54 -8.13 -10.34 -3.81
N ALA A 55 -7.90 -11.56 -3.31
CA ALA A 55 -7.09 -12.56 -4.00
C ALA A 55 -7.81 -13.19 -5.21
N SER A 56 -9.14 -13.24 -5.21
CA SER A 56 -9.92 -13.81 -6.32
C SER A 56 -10.20 -12.82 -7.44
N HIS A 57 -10.37 -11.53 -7.12
CA HIS A 57 -10.74 -10.50 -8.10
C HIS A 57 -9.60 -9.50 -8.38
N GLY A 58 -8.64 -9.37 -7.47
CA GLY A 58 -7.54 -8.44 -7.58
C GLY A 58 -6.34 -9.04 -8.29
N ASP A 59 -5.63 -8.21 -9.06
CA ASP A 59 -4.33 -8.55 -9.61
C ASP A 59 -3.23 -8.13 -8.63
N LEU A 60 -2.73 -9.09 -7.83
CA LEU A 60 -1.64 -8.87 -6.87
C LEU A 60 -0.36 -8.34 -7.55
N ARG A 61 -0.19 -8.55 -8.86
CA ARG A 61 0.96 -8.05 -9.62
C ARG A 61 1.00 -6.53 -9.63
N ARG A 62 -0.12 -5.83 -9.43
CA ARG A 62 -0.17 -4.36 -9.32
C ARG A 62 0.57 -3.79 -8.11
N ILE A 63 0.87 -4.61 -7.10
CA ILE A 63 1.62 -4.17 -5.92
C ILE A 63 3.14 -4.25 -6.19
N THR A 64 3.59 -5.28 -6.90
CA THR A 64 5.02 -5.52 -7.16
C THR A 64 5.49 -4.82 -8.44
N TYR A 65 4.64 -4.74 -9.45
CA TYR A 65 4.92 -4.11 -10.72
C TYR A 65 4.29 -2.73 -10.76
N ARG A 66 5.01 -1.79 -11.36
CA ARG A 66 4.46 -0.46 -11.67
C ARG A 66 3.68 -0.52 -12.98
N PHE A 67 2.73 0.40 -13.16
CA PHE A 67 1.92 0.50 -14.37
C PHE A 67 2.12 1.84 -15.06
N ASN A 68 1.99 1.86 -16.38
CA ASN A 68 2.04 3.09 -17.19
C ASN A 68 0.69 3.84 -17.19
N HIS A 69 0.63 5.00 -17.83
CA HIS A 69 -0.60 5.79 -18.00
C HIS A 69 -1.75 5.06 -18.71
N ARG A 70 -1.49 3.94 -19.40
CA ARG A 70 -2.50 3.09 -20.05
C ARG A 70 -2.99 1.94 -19.16
N GLY A 71 -2.46 1.84 -17.94
CA GLY A 71 -2.78 0.78 -16.98
C GLY A 71 -2.07 -0.55 -17.23
N GLU A 72 -1.06 -0.58 -18.12
CA GLU A 72 -0.28 -1.77 -18.44
C GLU A 72 0.87 -1.94 -17.43
N LEU A 73 1.04 -3.16 -16.91
CA LEU A 73 2.06 -3.54 -15.95
C LEU A 73 3.42 -3.71 -16.63
N CYS A 74 4.37 -2.81 -16.36
CA CYS A 74 5.70 -2.81 -16.97
C CYS A 74 6.44 -4.12 -16.68
N GLY A 75 6.81 -4.87 -17.73
CA GLY A 75 7.49 -6.17 -17.62
C GLY A 75 6.59 -7.37 -17.30
N ALA A 76 5.26 -7.20 -17.29
CA ALA A 76 4.32 -8.30 -17.06
C ALA A 76 3.25 -8.43 -18.16
N ASP A 77 2.71 -7.32 -18.66
CA ASP A 77 1.74 -7.35 -19.76
C ASP A 77 2.41 -7.53 -21.11
N LEU A 78 1.76 -8.24 -22.04
CA LEU A 78 2.33 -8.60 -23.35
C LEU A 78 2.86 -7.39 -24.16
N ALA A 79 2.20 -6.23 -24.06
CA ALA A 79 2.57 -5.01 -24.77
C ALA A 79 3.84 -4.33 -24.23
N VAL A 80 4.23 -4.63 -22.99
CA VAL A 80 5.34 -3.99 -22.28
C VAL A 80 6.25 -5.03 -21.60
N LEU A 81 6.24 -6.27 -22.09
CA LEU A 81 6.94 -7.40 -21.50
C LEU A 81 8.47 -7.19 -21.50
N ASP A 82 8.99 -6.52 -22.53
CA ASP A 82 10.41 -6.18 -22.68
C ASP A 82 10.78 -4.85 -22.00
N LYS A 83 9.81 -4.16 -21.36
CA LYS A 83 9.97 -2.85 -20.73
C LYS A 83 9.69 -2.95 -19.23
N SER A 84 10.67 -3.40 -18.47
CA SER A 84 10.52 -3.68 -17.03
C SER A 84 10.64 -2.46 -16.11
N PHE A 85 11.10 -1.31 -16.62
CA PHE A 85 11.29 -0.11 -15.82
C PHE A 85 10.19 0.91 -16.06
N LEU A 86 9.83 1.65 -15.02
CA LEU A 86 8.92 2.80 -15.11
C LEU A 86 9.75 4.08 -15.16
N TYR A 87 9.41 4.96 -16.09
CA TYR A 87 10.02 6.27 -16.25
C TYR A 87 8.97 7.37 -16.11
N TRP A 88 9.32 8.43 -15.37
CA TRP A 88 8.54 9.64 -15.26
C TRP A 88 9.13 10.71 -16.18
N CYS A 89 8.31 11.15 -17.11
CA CYS A 89 8.71 12.17 -18.05
C CYS A 89 8.91 13.53 -17.36
N ALA A 90 9.81 14.33 -17.91
CA ALA A 90 9.88 15.76 -17.61
C ALA A 90 8.51 16.41 -17.84
N GLY A 91 8.11 17.26 -16.91
CA GLY A 91 6.94 18.14 -17.01
C GLY A 91 7.30 19.40 -17.80
N ILE A 92 6.68 20.53 -17.43
CA ILE A 92 6.92 21.82 -18.10
C ILE A 92 8.43 22.13 -18.05
N GLU A 93 9.02 22.29 -19.23
CA GLU A 93 10.40 22.72 -19.42
C GLU A 93 10.44 24.26 -19.43
N ASP A 94 11.44 24.83 -18.77
CA ASP A 94 11.80 26.25 -18.92
C ASP A 94 12.59 26.46 -20.23
N ASP A 95 12.77 27.72 -20.66
CA ASP A 95 13.61 28.09 -21.82
C ASP A 95 15.07 27.59 -21.71
N SER A 96 15.48 27.15 -20.52
CA SER A 96 16.77 26.56 -20.19
C SER A 96 16.86 25.03 -20.38
N HIS A 97 15.83 24.37 -20.93
CA HIS A 97 15.76 22.92 -21.10
C HIS A 97 15.95 22.11 -19.80
N THR A 98 15.67 22.73 -18.66
CA THR A 98 15.66 22.03 -17.37
C THR A 98 14.23 21.70 -16.98
N PRO A 99 13.95 20.45 -16.56
CA PRO A 99 12.60 20.08 -16.14
C PRO A 99 12.29 20.75 -14.81
N LEU A 100 11.37 21.72 -14.81
CA LEU A 100 10.94 22.40 -13.59
C LEU A 100 10.10 21.48 -12.68
N ALA A 101 9.46 20.48 -13.27
CA ALA A 101 8.65 19.48 -12.58
C ALA A 101 8.74 18.12 -13.27
N MET A 102 8.46 17.03 -12.55
CA MET A 102 8.26 15.70 -13.13
C MET A 102 6.77 15.42 -13.31
N ASN A 103 6.39 14.78 -14.41
CA ASN A 103 5.01 14.37 -14.67
C ASN A 103 4.71 13.04 -13.96
N TYR A 104 4.11 13.11 -12.77
CA TYR A 104 3.70 11.94 -11.98
C TYR A 104 2.43 11.25 -12.50
N GLU A 105 1.60 11.97 -13.26
CA GLU A 105 0.31 11.47 -13.72
C GLU A 105 0.46 10.49 -14.87
N ASN A 106 1.44 10.72 -15.75
CA ASN A 106 1.56 9.98 -17.00
C ASN A 106 2.92 9.29 -17.16
N PRO A 107 3.24 8.27 -16.35
CA PRO A 107 4.47 7.52 -16.50
C PRO A 107 4.42 6.54 -17.70
N ILE A 108 5.60 6.14 -18.16
CA ILE A 108 5.77 5.22 -19.30
C ILE A 108 6.69 4.04 -18.92
N CYS A 109 6.49 2.89 -19.57
CA CYS A 109 7.39 1.75 -19.42
C CYS A 109 8.57 1.87 -20.39
N VAL A 110 9.79 1.63 -19.90
CA VAL A 110 11.05 1.66 -20.67
C VAL A 110 11.87 0.40 -20.43
N LYS A 111 12.71 0.04 -21.42
CA LYS A 111 13.58 -1.14 -21.34
C LYS A 111 14.83 -0.89 -20.50
N ARG A 112 15.34 0.34 -20.53
CA ARG A 112 16.48 0.83 -19.76
C ARG A 112 16.22 2.30 -19.40
N CYS A 113 16.94 2.80 -18.39
CA CYS A 113 16.89 4.23 -18.09
C CYS A 113 17.61 5.00 -19.20
N PRO A 114 16.99 6.04 -19.78
CA PRO A 114 17.63 6.83 -20.83
C PRO A 114 18.88 7.52 -20.27
N THR A 115 19.96 7.50 -21.05
CA THR A 115 21.21 8.22 -20.77
C THR A 115 21.35 9.42 -21.69
N VAL A 116 22.04 10.45 -21.21
CA VAL A 116 22.21 11.75 -21.91
C VAL A 116 22.87 11.60 -23.28
N ASP A 117 23.63 10.52 -23.48
CA ASP A 117 24.41 10.25 -24.70
C ASP A 117 23.70 9.34 -25.72
N ASP A 118 22.44 8.95 -25.50
CA ASP A 118 21.66 8.10 -26.41
C ASP A 118 20.60 8.92 -27.18
N PRO A 119 20.96 9.58 -28.30
CA PRO A 119 20.02 10.36 -29.12
C PRO A 119 18.99 9.51 -29.89
N LEU A 120 19.05 8.19 -29.78
CA LEU A 120 18.19 7.25 -30.51
C LEU A 120 16.97 6.77 -29.71
N GLU A 121 16.90 7.05 -28.41
CA GLU A 121 15.73 6.70 -27.60
C GLU A 121 14.84 7.93 -27.44
N MET A 122 14.09 8.28 -28.49
CA MET A 122 13.02 9.27 -28.37
C MET A 122 11.89 8.64 -27.54
N LEU A 123 11.85 8.98 -26.24
CA LEU A 123 10.86 8.41 -25.33
C LEU A 123 9.45 8.92 -25.72
N PRO A 124 8.44 8.04 -25.84
CA PRO A 124 7.07 8.42 -26.18
C PRO A 124 6.35 8.99 -24.96
N CYS A 125 6.88 10.09 -24.44
CA CYS A 125 6.29 10.81 -23.33
C CYS A 125 4.98 11.49 -23.77
N PRO A 126 3.86 11.22 -23.09
CA PRO A 126 2.63 11.98 -23.34
C PRO A 126 2.87 13.43 -22.91
N MET A 127 2.73 14.36 -23.85
CA MET A 127 2.76 15.78 -23.51
C MET A 127 1.58 16.10 -22.60
N PRO A 128 1.77 16.90 -21.54
CA PRO A 128 0.65 17.39 -20.77
C PRO A 128 -0.26 18.20 -21.70
N ALA A 129 -1.58 17.97 -21.62
CA ALA A 129 -2.54 18.86 -22.26
C ALA A 129 -2.33 20.26 -21.66
N ARG A 130 -1.82 21.20 -22.45
CA ARG A 130 -1.61 22.58 -22.02
C ARG A 130 -2.99 23.20 -21.81
N VAL A 131 -3.49 23.16 -20.59
CA VAL A 131 -4.60 24.01 -20.17
C VAL A 131 -3.94 25.26 -19.61
N ASP A 132 -3.95 26.34 -20.38
CA ASP A 132 -3.53 27.63 -19.87
C ASP A 132 -4.49 28.01 -18.75
N ILE A 133 -4.09 27.76 -17.50
CA ILE A 133 -4.73 28.39 -16.35
C ILE A 133 -4.45 29.88 -16.47
N VAL A 134 -5.39 30.59 -17.10
CA VAL A 134 -5.44 32.04 -17.08
C VAL A 134 -5.47 32.44 -15.61
N HIS A 135 -4.32 32.87 -15.07
CA HIS A 135 -4.31 33.64 -13.85
C HIS A 135 -5.07 34.94 -14.16
N THR A 136 -6.32 35.00 -13.70
CA THR A 136 -7.12 36.22 -13.71
C THR A 136 -6.44 37.24 -12.78
N GLY A 137 -5.45 37.95 -13.32
CA GLY A 137 -4.62 38.88 -12.58
C GLY A 137 -3.72 39.74 -13.46
N ASP A 138 -3.23 39.22 -14.58
CA ASP A 138 -2.29 39.95 -15.44
C ASP A 138 -2.87 40.26 -16.83
N ALA A 139 -2.59 41.49 -17.27
CA ALA A 139 -3.19 42.21 -18.40
C ALA A 139 -3.14 41.50 -19.77
N PRO A 140 -4.03 41.87 -20.73
CA PRO A 140 -4.27 41.09 -21.94
C PRO A 140 -3.17 41.35 -22.98
N TYR A 141 -2.37 40.33 -23.28
CA TYR A 141 -1.57 40.32 -24.50
C TYR A 141 -2.33 39.55 -25.59
N THR A 142 -2.41 40.23 -26.73
CA THR A 142 -3.20 39.94 -27.92
C THR A 142 -2.98 38.52 -28.45
N GLY A 143 -4.06 37.76 -28.53
CA GLY A 143 -4.06 36.48 -29.25
C GLY A 143 -3.82 36.70 -30.74
N ASN A 144 -2.82 36.01 -31.30
CA ASN A 144 -2.77 35.72 -32.72
C ASN A 144 -3.50 34.38 -32.97
N THR A 145 -4.74 34.50 -33.40
CA THR A 145 -5.60 33.43 -33.92
C THR A 145 -4.83 32.45 -34.80
N THR A 146 -4.76 31.19 -34.39
CA THR A 146 -4.44 30.07 -35.29
C THR A 146 -5.75 29.55 -35.85
N THR A 147 -5.99 29.80 -37.14
CA THR A 147 -7.06 29.14 -37.88
C THR A 147 -6.55 27.78 -38.36
N ILE A 148 -7.43 26.78 -38.29
CA ILE A 148 -7.25 25.40 -38.77
C ILE A 148 -7.02 25.40 -40.28
#